data_AF-A0A512JB51-F1
#
_entry.id   AF-A0A512JB51-F1
#
_cell.length_a   1.000
_cell.length_b   1.000
_cell.length_c   1.000
_cell.angle_alpha   90.00
_cell.angle_beta   90.00
_cell.angle_gamma   90.00
#
_symmetry.space_group_name_H-M   'P 1'
#
loop_
_entity.id
_entity.type
_entity.pdbx_description
1 polymer ?
#
loop_
_entity_poly.entity_id
_entity_poly.type
_entity_poly.pdbx_seq_one_letter_code
_entity_poly.pdbx_strand_id
1 'polypeptide(L)'
;MTVRIVLPFVVAACLTSPALAQSTGYVREPAALIHGNYCGMGNNAPLPPIDALDAACARHDACAPLGHLPSRACNLRFQRETEFISRDPRQPDDLRALAGFMSAGAALLPFDPSAPVVVTRAPASERYGRQPLGPYRPASYAY
;
A
#
# COMPACT_ATOMS: atom_id res chain seq x y z
N MET A 1 -59.84 15.83 -9.33
CA MET A 1 -59.14 16.03 -10.62
C MET A 1 -57.80 16.74 -10.39
N THR A 2 -56.97 16.25 -9.47
CA THR A 2 -55.75 16.97 -8.99
C THR A 2 -54.50 16.08 -8.93
N VAL A 3 -54.66 14.75 -9.08
CA VAL A 3 -53.55 13.78 -8.98
C VAL A 3 -52.73 13.66 -10.27
N ARG A 4 -53.28 14.09 -11.43
CA ARG A 4 -52.62 13.94 -12.74
C ARG A 4 -51.58 15.01 -13.07
N ILE A 5 -51.47 16.08 -12.27
CA ILE A 5 -50.58 17.23 -12.55
C ILE A 5 -49.31 17.22 -11.69
N VAL A 6 -49.31 16.50 -10.57
CA VAL A 6 -48.14 16.41 -9.67
C VAL A 6 -47.07 15.43 -10.20
N LEU A 7 -47.51 14.40 -10.93
CA LEU A 7 -46.65 13.33 -11.45
C LEU A 7 -45.53 13.79 -12.41
N PRO A 8 -45.75 14.69 -13.39
CA PRO A 8 -44.68 15.11 -14.30
C PRO A 8 -43.63 16.02 -13.64
N PHE A 9 -44.00 16.75 -12.57
CA PHE A 9 -43.06 17.62 -11.84
C PHE A 9 -42.06 16.83 -11.00
N VAL A 10 -42.50 15.70 -10.41
CA VAL A 10 -41.61 14.81 -9.64
C VAL A 10 -40.61 14.10 -10.56
N VAL A 11 -41.02 13.71 -11.77
CA VAL A 11 -40.12 13.03 -12.73
C VAL A 11 -39.06 13.98 -13.30
N ALA A 12 -39.40 15.25 -13.55
CA ALA A 12 -38.46 16.24 -14.07
C ALA A 12 -37.34 16.60 -13.06
N ALA A 13 -37.62 16.58 -11.76
CA ALA A 13 -36.64 16.88 -10.71
C ALA A 13 -35.58 15.77 -10.54
N CYS A 14 -35.86 14.54 -10.98
CA CYS A 14 -34.94 13.41 -10.83
C CYS A 14 -33.88 13.32 -11.95
N LEU A 15 -34.05 14.04 -13.07
CA LEU A 15 -33.18 13.90 -14.25
C LEU A 15 -31.97 14.85 -14.26
N THR A 16 -31.90 15.85 -13.37
CA THR A 16 -30.76 16.77 -13.27
C THR A 16 -29.65 16.29 -12.33
N SER A 17 -29.78 15.09 -11.75
CA SER A 17 -28.94 14.66 -10.62
C SER A 17 -27.75 13.71 -10.87
N PRO A 18 -27.30 13.30 -12.08
CA PRO A 18 -26.08 12.51 -12.17
C PRO A 18 -24.85 13.41 -12.35
N ALA A 19 -24.69 14.46 -11.54
CA ALA A 19 -23.45 15.26 -11.53
C ALA A 19 -22.55 14.94 -10.32
N LEU A 20 -23.10 14.33 -9.25
CA LEU A 20 -22.33 13.99 -8.04
C LEU A 20 -21.72 12.57 -8.06
N ALA A 21 -22.00 11.78 -9.10
CA ALA A 21 -21.44 10.43 -9.27
C ALA A 21 -20.18 10.38 -10.14
N GLN A 22 -19.75 11.52 -10.70
CA GLN A 22 -18.38 11.65 -11.16
C GLN A 22 -17.51 11.73 -9.92
N SER A 23 -17.17 10.57 -9.35
CA SER A 23 -15.93 10.41 -8.61
C SER A 23 -14.91 11.11 -9.46
N THR A 24 -14.48 12.30 -9.04
CA THR A 24 -13.44 13.08 -9.71
C THR A 24 -12.36 12.05 -9.98
N GLY A 25 -12.21 11.67 -11.26
CA GLY A 25 -11.29 10.61 -11.64
C GLY A 25 -9.99 11.04 -11.00
N TYR A 26 -9.54 10.29 -10.00
CA TYR A 26 -8.31 10.58 -9.30
C TYR A 26 -7.30 10.55 -10.44
N VAL A 27 -6.89 11.72 -10.92
CA VAL A 27 -5.89 11.81 -11.97
C VAL A 27 -4.73 11.09 -11.33
N ARG A 28 -4.48 9.87 -11.78
CA ARG A 28 -3.45 9.04 -11.19
C ARG A 28 -2.17 9.76 -11.54
N GLU A 29 -1.64 10.50 -10.58
CA GLU A 29 -0.35 11.15 -10.71
C GLU A 29 0.62 10.12 -11.27
N PRO A 30 1.32 10.43 -12.36
CA PRO A 30 2.21 9.47 -13.01
C PRO A 30 3.22 8.96 -11.99
N ALA A 31 3.29 7.64 -11.82
CA ALA A 31 4.19 7.03 -10.86
C ALA A 31 5.65 7.24 -11.32
N ALA A 32 6.46 7.83 -10.45
CA ALA A 32 7.89 7.95 -10.65
C ALA A 32 8.59 6.79 -9.93
N LEU A 33 8.70 5.66 -10.64
CA LEU A 33 9.21 4.41 -10.10
C LEU A 33 10.71 4.27 -10.40
N ILE A 34 11.44 3.90 -9.36
CA ILE A 34 12.85 3.52 -9.47
C ILE A 34 13.02 2.01 -9.67
N HIS A 35 11.99 1.22 -9.31
CA HIS A 35 11.97 -0.22 -9.53
C HIS A 35 10.56 -0.79 -9.47
N GLY A 36 10.28 -1.78 -10.31
CA GLY A 36 9.04 -2.56 -10.28
C GLY A 36 7.78 -1.72 -10.42
N ASN A 37 6.76 -2.07 -9.64
CA ASN A 37 5.43 -1.44 -9.66
C ASN A 37 5.17 -0.52 -8.47
N TYR A 38 5.98 -0.60 -7.41
CA TYR A 38 5.69 0.05 -6.13
C TYR A 38 6.87 0.82 -5.54
N CYS A 39 8.11 0.59 -5.97
CA CYS A 39 9.23 1.33 -5.41
C CYS A 39 9.36 2.70 -6.09
N GLY A 40 8.79 3.74 -5.48
CA GLY A 40 8.91 5.12 -5.96
C GLY A 40 7.83 6.06 -5.42
N MET A 41 7.65 7.20 -6.09
CA MET A 41 6.53 8.11 -5.82
C MET A 41 5.30 7.64 -6.60
N GLY A 42 4.21 7.35 -5.89
CA GLY A 42 3.06 6.67 -6.46
C GLY A 42 3.36 5.18 -6.70
N ASN A 43 2.43 4.47 -7.35
CA ASN A 43 2.60 3.08 -7.73
C ASN A 43 1.72 2.70 -8.92
N ASN A 44 1.88 1.48 -9.42
CA ASN A 44 1.11 0.88 -10.50
C ASN A 44 0.03 -0.11 -9.98
N ALA A 45 -0.42 0.03 -8.73
CA ALA A 45 -1.51 -0.80 -8.23
C ALA A 45 -2.73 -0.77 -9.18
N PRO A 46 -3.37 -1.92 -9.48
CA PRO A 46 -3.28 -3.17 -8.72
C PRO A 46 -2.32 -4.23 -9.31
N LEU A 47 -1.33 -3.86 -10.13
CA LEU A 47 -0.38 -4.85 -10.68
C LEU A 47 0.35 -5.62 -9.55
N PRO A 48 0.64 -6.92 -9.72
CA PRO A 48 1.37 -7.66 -8.69
C PRO A 48 2.82 -7.15 -8.58
N PRO A 49 3.43 -7.23 -7.39
CA PRO A 49 4.86 -6.97 -7.24
C PRO A 49 5.69 -7.96 -8.06
N ILE A 50 6.77 -7.50 -8.68
CA ILE A 50 7.57 -8.33 -9.60
C ILE A 50 8.68 -9.13 -8.91
N ASP A 51 9.08 -8.73 -7.69
CA ASP A 51 10.07 -9.43 -6.88
C ASP A 51 9.92 -9.13 -5.37
N ALA A 52 10.88 -9.58 -4.57
CA ALA A 52 10.86 -9.43 -3.11
C ALA A 52 10.95 -7.96 -2.67
N LEU A 53 11.72 -7.13 -3.37
CA LEU A 53 11.90 -5.71 -3.04
C LEU A 53 10.64 -4.93 -3.41
N ASP A 54 10.11 -5.15 -4.61
CA ASP A 54 8.87 -4.55 -5.06
C ASP A 54 7.70 -4.92 -4.14
N ALA A 55 7.69 -6.16 -3.62
CA ALA A 55 6.68 -6.58 -2.65
C ALA A 55 6.83 -5.86 -1.29
N ALA A 56 8.05 -5.54 -0.87
CA ALA A 56 8.29 -4.75 0.34
C ALA A 56 7.79 -3.31 0.16
N CYS A 57 8.04 -2.71 -1.01
CA CYS A 57 7.51 -1.40 -1.38
C CYS A 57 5.98 -1.39 -1.38
N ALA A 58 5.34 -2.39 -2.01
CA ALA A 58 3.88 -2.51 -2.02
C ALA A 58 3.26 -2.56 -0.62
N ARG A 59 3.91 -3.26 0.33
CA ARG A 59 3.45 -3.30 1.74
C ARG A 59 3.69 -1.99 2.48
N HIS A 60 4.70 -1.21 2.11
CA HIS A 60 4.96 0.11 2.69
C HIS A 60 3.93 1.11 2.19
N ASP A 61 3.64 1.13 0.89
CA ASP A 61 2.60 1.96 0.28
C ASP A 61 1.23 1.69 0.91
N ALA A 62 0.88 0.41 1.09
CA ALA A 62 -0.37 0.01 1.74
C ALA A 62 -0.43 0.34 3.24
N CYS A 63 0.69 0.70 3.87
CA CYS A 63 0.76 1.07 5.29
C CYS A 63 0.36 2.54 5.51
N ALA A 64 0.37 3.38 4.47
CA ALA A 64 -0.08 4.75 4.55
C ALA A 64 -1.61 4.83 4.43
N PRO A 65 -2.31 5.57 5.32
CA PRO A 65 -3.72 5.89 5.10
C PRO A 65 -3.86 6.69 3.80
N LEU A 66 -4.97 6.50 3.07
CA LEU A 66 -5.22 7.19 1.79
C LEU A 66 -5.02 8.71 1.93
N GLY A 67 -4.05 9.27 1.20
CA GLY A 67 -3.77 10.70 1.21
C GLY A 67 -2.98 11.22 2.42
N HIS A 68 -2.48 10.34 3.29
CA HIS A 68 -1.70 10.71 4.48
C HIS A 68 -0.28 10.15 4.44
N LEU A 69 0.61 10.75 5.23
CA LEU A 69 1.96 10.23 5.42
C LEU A 69 1.93 8.90 6.19
N PRO A 70 2.86 7.97 5.93
CA PRO A 70 2.99 6.75 6.71
C PRO A 70 3.33 7.06 8.17
N SER A 71 3.03 6.12 9.08
CA SER A 71 3.52 6.21 10.45
C SER A 71 5.03 5.91 10.53
N ARG A 72 5.70 6.34 11.61
CA ARG A 72 7.10 5.94 11.87
C ARG A 72 7.28 4.43 11.90
N ALA A 73 6.26 3.69 12.38
CA ALA A 73 6.30 2.23 12.43
C ALA A 73 6.31 1.60 11.03
N CYS A 74 5.60 2.20 10.06
CA CYS A 74 5.63 1.77 8.66
C CYS A 74 7.04 1.92 8.07
N ASN A 75 7.69 3.08 8.26
CA ASN A 75 9.05 3.32 7.76
C ASN A 75 10.07 2.35 8.40
N LEU A 76 9.97 2.10 9.70
CA LEU A 76 10.83 1.14 10.40
C LEU A 76 10.60 -0.31 9.95
N ARG A 77 9.35 -0.69 9.64
CA ARG A 77 9.03 -2.01 9.08
C ARG A 77 9.65 -2.15 7.70
N PHE A 78 9.50 -1.14 6.84
CA PHE A 78 10.09 -1.12 5.50
C PHE A 78 11.63 -1.18 5.53
N GLN A 79 12.27 -0.44 6.44
CA GLN A 79 13.71 -0.49 6.66
C GLN A 79 14.19 -1.92 6.96
N ARG A 80 13.58 -2.60 7.94
CA ARG A 80 13.98 -3.96 8.33
C ARG A 80 13.78 -4.97 7.21
N GLU A 81 12.67 -4.83 6.48
CA GLU A 81 12.31 -5.75 5.40
C GLU A 81 13.30 -5.64 4.23
N THR A 82 13.66 -4.43 3.83
CA THR A 82 14.66 -4.18 2.79
C THR A 82 16.09 -4.51 3.24
N GLU A 83 16.43 -4.33 4.52
CA GLU A 83 17.71 -4.77 5.09
C GLU A 83 17.88 -6.30 5.11
N PHE A 84 16.76 -7.03 5.24
CA PHE A 84 16.79 -8.49 5.11
C PHE A 84 17.07 -8.90 3.65
N ILE A 85 16.38 -8.26 2.69
CA ILE A 85 16.55 -8.53 1.26
C ILE A 85 17.98 -8.20 0.80
N SER A 86 18.57 -7.10 1.26
CA SER A 86 19.94 -6.70 0.88
C SER A 86 21.02 -7.71 1.31
N ARG A 87 20.73 -8.49 2.36
CA ARG A 87 21.61 -9.52 2.90
C ARG A 87 21.29 -10.94 2.42
N ASP A 88 20.21 -11.15 1.68
CA ASP A 88 19.82 -12.47 1.16
C ASP A 88 20.71 -12.84 -0.04
N PRO A 89 21.62 -13.83 0.07
CA PRO A 89 22.54 -14.20 -1.01
C PRO A 89 21.83 -14.88 -2.19
N ARG A 90 20.54 -15.21 -2.07
CA ARG A 90 19.75 -15.77 -3.16
C ARG A 90 19.17 -14.70 -4.08
N GLN A 91 19.27 -13.42 -3.71
CA GLN A 91 18.79 -12.31 -4.52
C GLN A 91 19.90 -11.84 -5.48
N PRO A 92 19.54 -11.34 -6.69
CA PRO A 92 20.48 -10.71 -7.61
C PRO A 92 21.25 -9.55 -6.95
N ASP A 93 22.52 -9.36 -7.29
CA ASP A 93 23.39 -8.37 -6.63
C ASP A 93 22.90 -6.93 -6.77
N ASP A 94 22.35 -6.58 -7.94
CA ASP A 94 21.70 -5.30 -8.19
C ASP A 94 20.46 -5.09 -7.32
N LEU A 95 19.63 -6.13 -7.17
CA LEU A 95 18.46 -6.10 -6.29
C LEU A 95 18.87 -5.95 -4.81
N ARG A 96 19.94 -6.64 -4.40
CA ARG A 96 20.51 -6.52 -3.04
C ARG A 96 21.04 -5.12 -2.77
N ALA A 97 21.76 -4.54 -3.73
CA ALA A 97 22.27 -3.18 -3.63
C ALA A 97 21.14 -2.14 -3.54
N LEU A 98 20.12 -2.28 -4.40
CA LEU A 98 18.95 -1.42 -4.39
C LEU A 98 18.17 -1.55 -3.09
N ALA A 99 17.97 -2.77 -2.57
CA ALA A 99 17.34 -2.99 -1.27
C ALA A 99 18.14 -2.33 -0.14
N GLY A 100 19.48 -2.36 -0.20
CA GLY A 100 20.34 -1.63 0.73
C GLY A 100 20.12 -0.11 0.67
N PHE A 101 20.02 0.45 -0.53
CA PHE A 101 19.68 1.86 -0.74
C PHE A 101 18.31 2.22 -0.16
N MET A 102 17.27 1.40 -0.41
CA MET A 102 15.93 1.60 0.16
C MET A 102 15.94 1.55 1.69
N SER A 103 16.68 0.60 2.26
CA SER A 103 16.81 0.44 3.70
C SER A 103 17.44 1.68 4.35
N ALA A 104 18.51 2.21 3.76
CA ALA A 104 19.14 3.44 4.22
C ALA A 104 18.20 4.66 4.07
N GLY A 105 17.52 4.77 2.92
CA GLY A 105 16.57 5.85 2.63
C GLY A 105 15.34 5.85 3.54
N ALA A 106 14.89 4.69 4.02
CA ALA A 106 13.72 4.55 4.88
C ALA A 106 13.81 5.38 6.17
N ALA A 107 15.01 5.63 6.69
CA ALA A 107 15.24 6.46 7.87
C ALA A 107 14.98 7.97 7.63
N LEU A 108 14.99 8.40 6.36
CA LEU A 108 14.80 9.78 5.93
C LEU A 108 13.38 10.06 5.42
N LEU A 109 12.55 9.03 5.29
CA LEU A 109 11.18 9.18 4.80
C LEU A 109 10.35 10.01 5.78
N PRO A 110 9.55 10.97 5.28
CA PRO A 110 8.61 11.70 6.10
C PRO A 110 7.61 10.73 6.74
N PHE A 111 7.13 11.10 7.93
CA PHE A 111 6.09 10.36 8.62
C PHE A 111 5.18 11.33 9.36
N ASP A 112 3.94 10.91 9.60
CA ASP A 112 3.03 11.64 10.47
C ASP A 112 3.44 11.40 11.94
N PRO A 113 3.91 12.44 12.67
CA PRO A 113 4.32 12.29 14.07
C PRO A 113 3.13 12.06 15.01
N SER A 114 1.90 12.34 14.55
CA SER A 114 0.66 12.16 15.32
C SER A 114 -0.02 10.82 15.05
N ALA A 115 0.46 10.04 14.07
CA ALA A 115 -0.10 8.73 13.76
C ALA A 115 0.02 7.77 14.96
N PRO A 116 -1.06 7.08 15.36
CA PRO A 116 -1.04 6.20 16.51
C PRO A 116 -0.08 5.03 16.31
N VAL A 117 0.75 4.76 17.31
CA VAL A 117 1.58 3.54 17.35
C VAL A 117 0.67 2.37 17.71
N VAL A 118 0.11 1.70 16.70
CA VAL A 118 -0.68 0.49 16.92
C VAL A 118 0.27 -0.67 17.21
N VAL A 119 0.48 -0.96 18.49
CA VAL A 119 1.18 -2.18 18.94
C VAL A 119 0.19 -3.33 18.89
N THR A 120 0.12 -4.03 17.75
CA THR A 120 -0.49 -5.36 17.75
C THR A 120 0.43 -6.29 18.53
N ARG A 121 0.05 -6.65 19.77
CA ARG A 121 0.69 -7.78 20.45
C ARG A 121 0.43 -9.03 19.60
N ALA A 122 1.46 -9.53 18.94
CA ALA A 122 1.41 -10.87 18.37
C ALA A 122 1.07 -11.84 19.53
N PRO A 123 0.09 -12.74 19.37
CA PRO A 123 -0.11 -13.79 20.37
C PRO A 123 1.21 -14.56 20.50
N ALA A 124 1.60 -14.85 21.74
CA ALA A 124 2.80 -15.62 22.01
C ALA A 124 2.76 -16.89 21.15
N SER A 125 3.80 -17.12 20.34
CA SER A 125 3.93 -18.33 19.57
C SER A 125 3.97 -19.51 20.55
N GLU A 126 2.82 -20.12 20.76
CA GLU A 126 2.76 -21.43 21.39
C GLU A 126 3.66 -22.36 20.59
N ARG A 127 4.43 -23.16 21.32
CA ARG A 127 5.53 -24.00 20.83
C ARG A 127 5.06 -25.00 19.77
N TYR A 128 4.88 -24.57 18.52
CA TYR A 128 4.93 -25.47 17.38
C TYR A 128 6.36 -25.51 16.86
N GLY A 129 6.90 -26.73 16.82
CA GLY A 129 8.31 -27.02 16.62
C GLY A 129 8.93 -26.34 15.41
N ARG A 130 10.24 -26.13 15.52
CA ARG A 130 11.18 -25.70 14.48
C ARG A 130 10.87 -26.38 13.14
N GLN A 131 10.04 -25.75 12.30
CA GLN A 131 9.97 -26.03 10.88
C GLN A 131 11.03 -25.17 10.18
N PRO A 132 11.83 -25.73 9.26
CA PRO A 132 12.78 -24.94 8.47
C PRO A 132 12.02 -23.85 7.70
N LEU A 133 12.63 -22.67 7.59
CA LEU A 133 12.14 -21.58 6.75
C LEU A 133 12.02 -22.10 5.30
N GLY A 134 10.80 -22.48 4.91
CA GLY A 134 10.47 -22.80 3.53
C GLY A 134 10.51 -21.55 2.65
N PRO A 135 10.50 -21.72 1.31
CA PRO A 135 10.47 -20.60 0.40
C PRO A 135 9.25 -19.70 0.71
N TYR A 136 9.52 -18.39 0.75
CA TYR A 136 8.58 -17.33 1.07
C TYR A 136 7.21 -17.57 0.41
N ARG A 137 6.18 -17.84 1.23
CA ARG A 137 4.79 -17.83 0.79
C ARG A 137 4.22 -16.44 1.08
N PRO A 138 3.69 -15.72 0.08
CA PRO A 138 3.03 -14.46 0.34
C PRO A 138 1.84 -14.72 1.26
N ALA A 139 1.80 -14.01 2.39
CA ALA A 139 0.61 -13.98 3.21
C ALA A 139 -0.47 -13.22 2.42
N SER A 140 -1.40 -13.97 1.85
CA SER A 140 -2.61 -13.45 1.25
C SER A 140 -3.54 -12.99 2.37
N TYR A 141 -3.43 -11.74 2.77
CA TYR A 141 -4.54 -11.04 3.42
C TYR A 141 -5.44 -10.52 2.31
N ALA A 142 -6.72 -10.92 2.33
CA ALA A 142 -7.74 -10.29 1.52
C ALA A 142 -7.85 -8.82 1.91
N TYR A 143 -7.79 -7.95 0.90
CA TYR A 143 -8.05 -6.51 1.02
C TYR A 143 -9.51 -6.26 1.41
#